data_AF-A0A3N5QA20-F1
#
_entry.id   AF-A0A3N5QA20-F1
#
_cell.length_a   1.000
_cell.length_b   1.000
_cell.length_c   1.000
_cell.angle_alpha   90.00
_cell.angle_beta   90.00
_cell.angle_gamma   90.00
#
_symmetry.space_group_name_H-M   'P 1'
#
loop_
_entity.id
_entity.type
_entity.pdbx_description
1 polymer ?
#
loop_
_entity_poly.entity_id
_entity_poly.type
_entity_poly.pdbx_seq_one_letter_code
_entity_poly.pdbx_strand_id
1 'polypeptide(L)' 'MSRSFKCPKCGAATWGQLKCCPHCGQSLLIACPDCGKSWRYMYADEYVFCPDCGAKMIKDKAMSSTKRGGDKNDR' A
#
# COMPACT_ATOMS: atom_id res chain seq x y z
N MET A 1 11.68 16.22 10.76
CA MET A 1 10.67 16.65 9.76
C MET A 1 9.46 15.73 9.80
N SER A 2 8.29 16.29 10.07
CA SER A 2 7.00 15.58 10.13
C SER A 2 6.57 15.17 8.71
N ARG A 3 6.58 13.87 8.39
CA ARG A 3 6.08 13.36 7.11
C ARG A 3 4.53 13.41 7.12
N SER A 4 3.99 14.51 6.64
CA SER A 4 2.56 14.69 6.37
C SER A 4 2.22 14.15 4.98
N PHE A 5 1.11 13.44 4.86
CA PHE A 5 0.56 12.94 3.60
C PHE A 5 -0.87 13.43 3.42
N LYS A 6 -1.41 13.37 2.20
CA LYS A 6 -2.79 13.79 1.92
C LYS A 6 -3.74 12.62 2.10
N CYS A 7 -4.84 12.82 2.83
CA CYS A 7 -5.89 11.82 2.96
C CYS A 7 -6.50 11.54 1.57
N PRO A 8 -6.60 10.28 1.12
CA PRO A 8 -7.19 9.96 -0.18
C PRO A 8 -8.71 10.23 -0.25
N LYS A 9 -9.37 10.37 0.91
CA LYS A 9 -10.82 10.57 1.01
C LYS A 9 -11.24 12.03 1.02
N CYS A 10 -10.51 12.88 1.75
CA CYS A 10 -10.86 14.30 1.90
C CYS A 10 -9.77 15.28 1.42
N GLY A 11 -8.58 14.81 1.05
CA GLY A 11 -7.47 15.66 0.62
C GLY A 11 -6.76 16.42 1.74
N ALA A 12 -7.24 16.35 2.99
CA ALA A 12 -6.64 17.04 4.13
C ALA A 12 -5.23 16.50 4.45
N ALA A 13 -4.34 17.39 4.91
CA ALA A 13 -3.02 17.01 5.40
C ALA A 13 -3.17 16.18 6.68
N THR A 14 -2.64 14.96 6.67
CA THR A 14 -2.67 14.04 7.81
C THR A 14 -1.25 13.54 8.10
N TRP A 15 -1.02 13.08 9.33
CA TRP A 15 0.25 12.48 9.73
C TRP A 15 0.19 10.96 9.69
N GLY A 16 1.26 10.33 9.22
CA GLY A 16 1.39 8.88 9.12
C GLY A 16 1.33 8.12 10.46
N GLN A 17 1.40 8.85 11.57
CA GLN A 17 1.32 8.31 12.92
C GLN A 17 -0.13 8.03 13.36
N LEU A 18 -1.10 8.68 12.71
CA LEU A 18 -2.52 8.63 13.07
C LEU A 18 -3.20 7.38 12.51
N LYS A 19 -4.04 6.77 13.34
CA LYS A 19 -4.84 5.59 12.97
C LYS A 19 -6.03 5.96 12.07
N CYS A 20 -6.57 7.16 12.24
CA CYS A 20 -7.71 7.69 11.50
C CYS A 20 -7.46 9.16 11.14
N CYS A 21 -8.06 9.63 10.06
CA CYS A 21 -7.97 11.03 9.65
C CYS A 21 -8.81 11.90 10.60
N PRO A 22 -8.24 12.92 11.26
CA PRO A 22 -8.95 13.77 12.21
C PRO A 22 -9.93 14.73 11.53
N HIS A 23 -9.80 14.95 10.22
CA HIS A 23 -10.68 15.84 9.46
C HIS A 23 -11.96 15.15 8.97
N CYS A 24 -11.87 13.88 8.58
CA CYS A 24 -12.99 13.18 7.93
C CYS A 24 -13.38 11.85 8.59
N GLY A 25 -12.63 11.38 9.59
CA GLY A 25 -12.86 10.10 10.27
C GLY A 25 -12.37 8.86 9.51
N GLN A 26 -11.77 9.00 8.33
CA GLN A 26 -11.34 7.86 7.52
C GLN A 26 -10.26 7.03 8.22
N SER A 27 -10.40 5.70 8.24
CA SER A 27 -9.36 4.81 8.74
C SER A 27 -8.11 4.87 7.86
N LEU A 28 -6.98 5.19 8.49
CA LEU A 28 -5.64 5.19 7.91
C LEU A 28 -4.85 3.95 8.38
N LEU A 29 -5.61 2.91 8.72
CA LEU A 29 -5.10 1.57 8.94
C LEU A 29 -5.36 0.74 7.69
N ILE A 30 -4.33 0.03 7.26
CA ILE A 30 -4.45 -1.03 6.28
C ILE A 30 -4.56 -2.33 7.05
N ALA A 31 -5.60 -3.11 6.78
CA ALA A 31 -5.73 -4.48 7.22
C ALA A 31 -5.34 -5.43 6.10
N CYS A 32 -4.57 -6.46 6.42
CA CYS A 32 -4.28 -7.54 5.50
C CYS A 32 -5.54 -8.40 5.30
N PRO A 33 -5.96 -8.67 4.05
CA PRO A 33 -7.10 -9.54 3.78
C PRO A 33 -6.80 -11.03 4.07
N ASP A 34 -5.53 -11.44 4.06
CA ASP A 34 -5.12 -12.83 4.28
C ASP A 34 -5.04 -13.21 5.76
N CYS A 35 -4.43 -12.34 6.59
CA CYS A 35 -4.19 -12.64 8.00
C CYS A 35 -5.00 -11.78 8.98
N GLY A 36 -5.68 -10.72 8.51
CA GLY A 36 -6.43 -9.80 9.36
C GLY A 36 -5.59 -8.83 10.19
N LYS A 37 -4.25 -8.82 10.03
CA LYS A 37 -3.36 -7.91 10.76
C LYS A 37 -3.51 -6.48 10.22
N SER A 38 -3.63 -5.49 11.10
CA SER A 38 -3.77 -4.09 10.72
C SER A 38 -2.57 -3.23 11.11
N TRP A 39 -2.08 -2.38 10.21
CA TRP A 39 -0.97 -1.46 10.44
C TRP A 39 -1.18 -0.08 9.81
N ARG A 40 -0.27 0.86 10.06
CA ARG A 40 -0.37 2.25 9.58
C ARG A 40 -0.20 2.34 8.07
N TYR A 41 -1.11 3.04 7.41
CA TYR A 41 -1.12 3.28 5.97
C TYR A 41 0.17 3.96 5.45
N MET A 42 0.88 4.73 6.28
CA MET A 42 2.13 5.39 5.88
C MET A 42 3.19 4.41 5.38
N TYR A 43 3.24 3.21 5.97
CA TYR A 43 4.18 2.17 5.56
C TYR A 43 3.72 1.40 4.32
N ALA A 44 2.49 1.60 3.85
CA ALA A 44 1.96 0.84 2.71
C ALA A 44 2.68 1.10 1.39
N ASP A 45 3.24 2.30 1.24
CA ASP A 45 4.01 2.69 0.05
C ASP A 45 5.39 2.02 0.02
N GLU A 46 5.94 1.73 1.20
CA GLU A 46 7.25 1.11 1.38
C GLU A 46 7.14 -0.42 1.54
N TYR A 47 6.06 -0.89 2.15
CA TYR A 47 5.76 -2.28 2.43
C TYR A 47 4.66 -2.77 1.49
N VAL A 48 5.10 -3.22 0.32
CA VAL A 48 4.28 -3.96 -0.66
C VAL A 48 3.88 -5.35 -0.13
N PHE A 49 4.50 -5.82 0.95
CA PHE A 49 4.27 -7.13 1.55
C PHE A 49 3.86 -6.98 3.01
N CYS A 50 2.93 -7.82 3.47
CA CYS A 50 2.61 -7.92 4.88
C CYS A 50 3.83 -8.48 5.66
N PRO A 51 4.34 -7.80 6.69
CA PRO A 51 5.50 -8.29 7.46
C PRO A 51 5.18 -9.51 8.34
N ASP A 52 3.90 -9.85 8.51
CA ASP A 52 3.45 -10.93 9.38
C ASP A 52 3.24 -12.24 8.60
N CYS A 53 2.53 -12.18 7.48
CA CYS A 53 2.22 -13.35 6.65
C CYS A 53 2.96 -13.41 5.30
N GLY A 54 3.59 -12.32 4.87
CA GLY A 54 4.25 -12.24 3.55
C GLY A 54 3.31 -12.01 2.36
N ALA A 55 1.99 -11.82 2.59
CA ALA A 55 1.03 -11.57 1.52
C ALA A 55 1.31 -10.25 0.78
N LYS A 56 1.20 -10.26 -0.55
CA LYS A 56 1.41 -9.08 -1.41
C LYS A 56 0.22 -8.12 -1.32
N MET A 57 0.47 -6.95 -0.75
CA MET A 57 -0.46 -5.82 -0.66
C MET A 57 -0.30 -4.96 -1.91
N ILE A 58 -0.84 -5.44 -3.04
CA ILE A 58 -0.69 -4.74 -4.31
C ILE A 58 -1.55 -3.49 -4.30
N LYS A 59 -0.93 -2.31 -4.21
CA LYS A 59 -1.56 -1.07 -4.62
C LYS A 59 -1.19 -0.82 -6.08
N ASP A 60 -1.73 -1.68 -6.93
CA ASP A 60 -1.38 -1.69 -8.33
C ASP A 60 -1.94 -0.46 -9.04
N LYS A 61 -1.05 0.47 -9.37
CA LYS A 61 -1.15 1.21 -10.62
C LYS A 61 0.03 0.83 -11.52
N ALA A 62 0.38 -0.46 -11.54
CA ALA A 62 1.58 -1.02 -12.18
C ALA A 62 1.34 -2.38 -12.86
N MET A 63 0.10 -2.66 -13.26
CA MET A 63 -0.20 -3.42 -14.46
C MET A 63 0.24 -2.55 -15.63
N SER A 64 1.54 -2.49 -15.87
CA SER A 64 2.07 -2.27 -17.21
C SER A 64 3.54 -2.63 -17.27
N SER A 65 3.84 -3.53 -18.20
CA SER A 65 5.14 -3.63 -18.87
C SER A 65 6.26 -4.34 -18.11
N THR A 66 6.30 -5.66 -18.23
CA THR A 66 7.44 -6.28 -18.92
C THR A 66 6.96 -7.48 -19.72
N LYS A 67 6.59 -7.21 -20.99
CA LYS A 67 6.94 -8.14 -22.05
C LYS A 67 8.46 -8.34 -21.98
N ARG A 68 8.91 -9.56 -21.75
CA ARG A 68 10.07 -10.11 -22.45
C ARG A 68 9.67 -11.48 -22.97
N GLY A 69 9.51 -11.53 -24.29
CA GLY A 69 9.59 -12.78 -25.01
C GLY A 69 11.05 -13.21 -25.17
N GLY A 70 11.19 -14.40 -25.74
CA GLY A 70 12.43 -15.04 -26.19
C GLY A 70 12.53 -16.44 -25.57
N ASP A 71 12.69 -17.53 -26.30
CA ASP A 71 12.84 -17.75 -27.74
C ASP A 71 12.67 -19.26 -27.97
N LYS A 72 12.23 -19.66 -29.16
CA LYS A 72 12.16 -21.08 -29.53
C LYS A 72 13.58 -21.60 -29.72
N ASN A 73 13.95 -22.71 -29.07
CA ASN A 73 14.97 -23.58 -29.65
C ASN A 73 14.36 -24.96 -29.90
N ASP A 74 13.87 -25.11 -31.12
CA ASP A 74 13.60 -26.36 -31.81
C ASP A 74 14.87 -26.70 -32.59
N ARG A 75 15.76 -27.50 -32.00
CA ARG A 75 16.68 -28.42 -32.70
C ARG A 75 17.40 -29.38 -31.76
#